data_AF-A0A830FN43-F1
#
_entry.id   AF-A0A830FN43-F1
#
_cell.length_a   1.000
_cell.length_b   1.000
_cell.length_c   1.000
_cell.angle_alpha   90.00
_cell.angle_beta   90.00
_cell.angle_gamma   90.00
#
_symmetry.space_group_name_H-M   'P 1'
#
loop_
_entity.id
_entity.type
_entity.pdbx_description
1 polymer ?
#
loop_
_entity_poly.entity_id
_entity_poly.type
_entity_poly.pdbx_seq_one_letter_code
_entity_poly.pdbx_strand_id
1 'polypeptide(L)'
;MARIPYVDPDDFPAEKRDLLDTLSGEDVPDEDRRHSLEGGTLNVYRAIGQNPPLLDAFRTYAGRVWAESGLTPHEREVVILAASFHADCAYEWHQHVRVALDAGLDVDTVLAISREEHTHLADEHAALAAYVEQFVDGAVTDARYDRLATHYNDPTIVGVTALAGCYLGLARLLQALDVEPEQPFVGWDLEDL
;
A
#
# COMPACT_ATOMS: atom_id res chain seq x y z
N MET A 1 -12.19 15.84 7.43
CA MET A 1 -12.93 16.21 6.19
C MET A 1 -11.89 16.73 5.23
N ALA A 2 -11.75 16.07 4.08
CA ALA A 2 -10.72 16.37 3.09
C ALA A 2 -10.58 17.87 2.78
N ARG A 3 -9.32 18.31 2.68
CA ARG A 3 -8.94 19.69 2.36
C ARG A 3 -9.21 20.07 0.90
N ILE A 4 -9.39 19.07 0.04
CA ILE A 4 -9.80 19.24 -1.33
C ILE A 4 -11.11 18.49 -1.57
N PRO A 5 -12.00 19.00 -2.44
CA PRO A 5 -13.19 18.26 -2.82
C PRO A 5 -12.80 16.97 -3.54
N TYR A 6 -13.56 15.90 -3.33
CA TYR A 6 -13.43 14.68 -4.13
C TYR A 6 -14.10 14.89 -5.48
N VAL A 7 -13.46 14.45 -6.56
CA VAL A 7 -14.11 14.47 -7.87
C VAL A 7 -15.34 13.55 -7.86
N ASP A 8 -16.42 14.02 -8.45
CA ASP A 8 -17.57 13.20 -8.83
C ASP A 8 -17.23 12.41 -10.10
N PRO A 9 -17.34 11.07 -10.11
CA PRO A 9 -17.13 10.27 -11.32
C PRO A 9 -17.90 10.76 -12.55
N ASP A 10 -19.08 11.35 -12.36
CA ASP A 10 -19.90 11.89 -13.45
C ASP A 10 -19.24 13.12 -14.11
N ASP A 11 -18.48 13.90 -13.33
CA ASP A 11 -17.75 15.09 -13.76
C ASP A 11 -16.33 14.78 -14.29
N PHE A 12 -15.87 13.53 -14.19
CA PHE A 12 -14.55 13.10 -14.66
C PHE A 12 -14.58 12.78 -16.17
N PRO A 13 -13.48 13.02 -16.93
CA PRO A 13 -13.40 12.66 -18.35
C PRO A 13 -13.77 11.20 -18.58
N ALA A 14 -14.77 10.95 -19.44
CA ALA A 14 -15.38 9.64 -19.62
C ALA A 14 -14.36 8.57 -20.01
N GLU A 15 -13.39 8.91 -20.84
CA GLU A 15 -12.30 8.05 -21.29
C GLU A 15 -11.25 7.72 -20.21
N LYS A 16 -11.35 8.34 -19.03
CA LYS A 16 -10.44 8.14 -17.90
C LYS A 16 -11.13 7.70 -16.61
N ARG A 17 -12.46 7.51 -16.61
CA ARG A 17 -13.23 7.20 -15.39
C ARG A 17 -12.71 5.97 -14.66
N ASP A 18 -12.25 4.97 -15.39
CA ASP A 18 -11.67 3.73 -14.84
C ASP A 18 -10.42 3.99 -13.96
N LEU A 19 -9.77 5.16 -14.08
CA LEU A 19 -8.67 5.56 -13.18
C LEU A 19 -9.16 5.85 -11.75
N LEU A 20 -10.45 6.15 -11.57
CA LEU A 20 -11.05 6.40 -10.25
C LEU A 20 -11.45 5.10 -9.54
N ASP A 21 -11.53 4.01 -10.28
CA ASP A 21 -11.83 2.71 -9.73
C ASP A 21 -10.55 2.09 -9.12
N THR A 22 -10.77 1.20 -8.16
CA THR A 22 -9.75 0.28 -7.68
C THR A 22 -9.04 -0.43 -8.83
N LEU A 23 -7.83 -0.94 -8.62
CA LEU A 23 -7.03 -1.57 -9.67
C LEU A 23 -7.87 -2.63 -10.40
N SER A 24 -8.42 -2.23 -11.55
CA SER A 24 -9.46 -2.96 -12.26
C SER A 24 -8.77 -3.83 -13.29
N GLY A 25 -8.56 -5.10 -12.96
CA GLY A 25 -8.33 -6.19 -13.91
C GLY A 25 -7.11 -6.09 -14.84
N GLU A 26 -7.01 -5.11 -15.73
CA GLU A 26 -6.04 -5.11 -16.84
C GLU A 26 -4.60 -4.85 -16.41
N ASP A 27 -4.38 -4.07 -15.33
CA ASP A 27 -3.05 -3.72 -14.81
C ASP A 27 -2.49 -4.70 -13.76
N VAL A 28 -3.29 -5.69 -13.37
CA VAL A 28 -2.96 -6.67 -12.33
C VAL A 28 -2.93 -8.05 -12.99
N PRO A 29 -1.84 -8.84 -12.86
CA PRO A 29 -1.79 -10.21 -13.38
C PRO A 29 -3.03 -11.02 -12.98
N ASP A 30 -3.50 -11.92 -13.84
CA ASP A 30 -4.73 -12.69 -13.62
C ASP A 30 -4.81 -13.38 -12.25
N GLU A 31 -3.66 -13.78 -11.71
CA GLU A 31 -3.50 -14.41 -10.40
C GLU A 31 -3.78 -13.47 -9.21
N ASP A 32 -3.56 -12.18 -9.39
CA ASP A 32 -3.70 -11.15 -8.35
C ASP A 32 -5.07 -10.41 -8.43
N ARG A 33 -5.82 -10.56 -9.53
CA ARG A 33 -7.12 -9.87 -9.75
C ARG A 33 -8.14 -10.08 -8.65
N ARG A 34 -8.15 -11.29 -8.07
CA ARG A 34 -9.10 -11.71 -7.04
C ARG A 34 -8.83 -11.06 -5.67
N HIS A 35 -7.71 -10.37 -5.54
CA HIS A 35 -7.21 -9.74 -4.32
C HIS A 35 -7.24 -8.20 -4.41
N SER A 36 -7.76 -7.65 -5.51
CA SER A 36 -8.02 -6.21 -5.65
C SER A 36 -9.32 -5.84 -4.93
N LEU A 37 -9.37 -4.67 -4.30
CA LEU A 37 -10.60 -4.10 -3.75
C LEU A 37 -11.64 -4.04 -4.88
N GLU A 38 -12.64 -4.91 -4.94
CA GLU A 38 -13.54 -4.94 -6.10
C GLU A 38 -14.55 -3.77 -6.11
N GLY A 39 -14.64 -3.05 -7.24
CA GLY A 39 -15.87 -2.38 -7.69
C GLY A 39 -16.28 -1.07 -7.02
N GLY A 40 -15.35 -0.34 -6.37
CA GLY A 40 -15.63 0.93 -5.70
C GLY A 40 -14.75 2.09 -6.15
N THR A 41 -15.32 3.28 -6.26
CA THR A 41 -14.55 4.52 -6.45
C THR A 41 -13.91 4.93 -5.12
N LEU A 42 -12.58 4.88 -5.03
CA LEU A 42 -11.87 5.23 -3.80
C LEU A 42 -11.59 6.74 -3.68
N ASN A 43 -11.74 7.28 -2.48
CA ASN A 43 -11.43 8.67 -2.15
C ASN A 43 -9.98 9.04 -2.49
N VAL A 44 -9.01 8.12 -2.40
CA VAL A 44 -7.63 8.38 -2.87
C VAL A 44 -7.60 8.81 -4.33
N TYR A 45 -8.28 8.09 -5.22
CA TYR A 45 -8.27 8.41 -6.64
C TYR A 45 -9.17 9.60 -6.95
N ARG A 46 -10.27 9.79 -6.22
CA ARG A 46 -11.09 11.00 -6.35
C ARG A 46 -10.38 12.26 -5.87
N ALA A 47 -9.49 12.16 -4.88
CA ALA A 47 -8.66 13.25 -4.39
C ALA A 47 -7.57 13.61 -5.41
N ILE A 48 -6.76 12.62 -5.83
CA ILE A 48 -5.70 12.82 -6.83
C ILE A 48 -6.31 13.23 -8.19
N GLY A 49 -7.49 12.71 -8.51
CA GLY A 49 -8.27 13.00 -9.71
C GLY A 49 -8.66 14.46 -9.90
N GLN A 50 -8.53 15.31 -8.87
CA GLN A 50 -8.55 16.77 -9.07
C GLN A 50 -7.51 17.22 -10.11
N ASN A 51 -6.49 16.40 -10.37
CA ASN A 51 -5.56 16.52 -11.48
C ASN A 51 -5.48 15.19 -12.28
N PRO A 52 -6.33 15.01 -13.31
CA PRO A 52 -6.41 13.74 -14.05
C PRO A 52 -5.08 13.28 -14.69
N PRO A 53 -4.26 14.16 -15.31
CA PRO A 53 -2.92 13.76 -15.76
C PRO A 53 -1.99 13.23 -14.66
N LEU A 54 -2.08 13.76 -13.43
CA LEU A 54 -1.31 13.23 -12.30
C LEU A 54 -1.85 11.89 -11.80
N LEU A 55 -3.18 11.70 -11.76
CA LEU A 55 -3.78 10.42 -11.40
C LEU A 55 -3.33 9.31 -12.35
N ASP A 56 -3.36 9.58 -13.65
CA ASP A 56 -2.92 8.67 -14.72
C ASP A 56 -1.45 8.27 -14.56
N ALA A 57 -0.57 9.26 -14.34
CA ALA A 57 0.85 9.02 -14.09
C ALA A 57 1.10 8.23 -12.79
N PHE A 58 0.37 8.58 -11.72
CA PHE A 58 0.45 7.88 -10.44
C PHE A 58 0.03 6.41 -10.57
N ARG A 59 -1.12 6.15 -11.23
CA ARG A 59 -1.62 4.80 -11.50
C ARG A 59 -0.62 3.97 -12.30
N THR A 60 -0.06 4.55 -13.36
CA THR A 60 0.97 3.89 -14.18
C THR A 60 2.21 3.54 -13.36
N TYR A 61 2.69 4.47 -12.52
CA TYR A 61 3.87 4.24 -11.68
C TYR A 61 3.60 3.19 -10.59
N ALA A 62 2.52 3.35 -9.83
CA ALA A 62 2.15 2.45 -8.74
C ALA A 62 1.90 1.03 -9.26
N GLY A 63 1.16 0.87 -10.37
CA GLY A 63 0.91 -0.44 -10.99
C GLY A 63 2.19 -1.13 -11.44
N ARG A 64 3.15 -0.39 -12.01
CA ARG A 64 4.46 -0.94 -12.39
C ARG A 64 5.30 -1.35 -11.19
N VAL A 65 5.38 -0.50 -10.16
CA VAL A 65 6.12 -0.82 -8.92
C VAL A 65 5.53 -2.06 -8.25
N TRP A 66 4.20 -2.17 -8.23
CA TRP A 66 3.50 -3.35 -7.72
C TRP A 66 3.88 -4.61 -8.49
N ALA A 67 3.62 -4.63 -9.81
CA ALA A 67 3.80 -5.81 -10.65
C ALA A 67 5.26 -6.27 -10.75
N GLU A 68 6.20 -5.31 -10.80
CA GLU A 68 7.63 -5.58 -11.04
C GLU A 68 8.47 -5.56 -9.75
N SER A 69 7.84 -5.52 -8.56
CA SER A 69 8.52 -5.50 -7.26
C SER A 69 9.42 -6.73 -7.01
N GLY A 70 9.16 -7.84 -7.70
CA GLY A 70 9.83 -9.11 -7.43
C GLY A 70 9.40 -9.77 -6.12
N LEU A 71 8.30 -9.29 -5.52
CA LEU A 71 7.67 -9.81 -4.31
C LEU A 71 6.44 -10.64 -4.66
N THR A 72 6.16 -11.65 -3.84
CA THR A 72 4.87 -12.35 -3.84
C THR A 72 3.75 -11.43 -3.36
N PRO A 73 2.47 -11.76 -3.63
CA PRO A 73 1.34 -10.95 -3.16
C PRO A 73 1.36 -10.74 -1.64
N HIS A 74 1.73 -11.77 -0.87
CA HIS A 74 1.84 -11.67 0.58
C HIS A 74 2.92 -10.67 1.03
N GLU A 75 4.09 -10.75 0.42
CA GLU A 75 5.22 -9.89 0.78
C GLU A 75 4.99 -8.42 0.41
N ARG A 76 4.25 -8.16 -0.69
CA ARG A 76 3.83 -6.79 -1.03
C ARG A 76 2.99 -6.20 0.09
N GLU A 77 2.02 -6.95 0.59
CA GLU A 77 1.16 -6.50 1.68
C GLU A 77 1.93 -6.30 2.99
N VAL A 78 2.92 -7.14 3.30
CA VAL A 78 3.82 -6.90 4.45
C VAL A 78 4.54 -5.54 4.32
N VAL A 79 5.09 -5.23 3.14
CA VAL A 79 5.77 -3.95 2.89
C VAL A 79 4.81 -2.77 3.02
N ILE A 80 3.60 -2.91 2.48
CA ILE A 80 2.60 -1.82 2.47
C ILE A 80 2.02 -1.58 3.87
N LEU A 81 1.68 -2.65 4.60
CA LEU A 81 1.19 -2.56 5.98
C LEU A 81 2.25 -1.97 6.90
N ALA A 82 3.51 -2.39 6.78
CA ALA A 82 4.61 -1.80 7.56
C ALA A 82 4.80 -0.32 7.21
N ALA A 83 4.81 0.05 5.92
CA ALA A 83 4.98 1.44 5.49
C ALA A 83 3.84 2.33 6.01
N SER A 84 2.59 1.87 5.87
CA SER A 84 1.40 2.60 6.30
C SER A 84 1.32 2.74 7.82
N PHE A 85 1.66 1.69 8.57
CA PHE A 85 1.77 1.74 10.04
C PHE A 85 2.81 2.77 10.50
N HIS A 86 4.07 2.64 10.04
CA HIS A 86 5.13 3.56 10.46
C HIS A 86 4.96 4.99 9.93
N ALA A 87 4.23 5.17 8.83
CA ALA A 87 3.86 6.50 8.35
C ALA A 87 2.69 7.13 9.12
N ASP A 88 2.00 6.39 10.00
CA ASP A 88 0.74 6.76 10.66
C ASP A 88 -0.39 7.05 9.65
N CYS A 89 -0.48 6.22 8.60
CA CYS A 89 -1.46 6.37 7.53
C CYS A 89 -2.66 5.42 7.71
N ALA A 90 -3.68 5.90 8.45
CA ALA A 90 -4.91 5.16 8.67
C ALA A 90 -5.66 4.77 7.38
N TYR A 91 -5.58 5.61 6.33
CA TYR A 91 -6.23 5.31 5.04
C TYR A 91 -5.61 4.08 4.37
N GLU A 92 -4.29 4.06 4.19
CA GLU A 92 -3.61 2.95 3.54
C GLU A 92 -3.74 1.67 4.36
N TRP A 93 -3.55 1.75 5.69
CA TRP A 93 -3.77 0.63 6.58
C TRP A 93 -5.19 0.05 6.42
N HIS A 94 -6.22 0.91 6.45
CA HIS A 94 -7.60 0.47 6.30
C HIS A 94 -7.86 -0.28 4.99
N GLN A 95 -7.33 0.22 3.87
CA GLN A 95 -7.50 -0.43 2.58
C GLN A 95 -6.73 -1.76 2.52
N HIS A 96 -5.47 -1.74 2.96
CA HIS A 96 -4.56 -2.85 2.77
C HIS A 96 -4.74 -4.00 3.77
N VAL A 97 -5.33 -3.77 4.95
CA VAL A 97 -5.70 -4.87 5.84
C VAL A 97 -6.62 -5.86 5.11
N ARG A 98 -7.64 -5.39 4.39
CA ARG A 98 -8.55 -6.28 3.64
C ARG A 98 -7.84 -6.99 2.50
N VAL A 99 -7.03 -6.25 1.73
CA VAL A 99 -6.21 -6.81 0.64
C VAL A 99 -5.27 -7.90 1.14
N ALA A 100 -4.60 -7.67 2.27
CA ALA A 100 -3.73 -8.64 2.94
C ALA A 100 -4.46 -9.93 3.32
N LEU A 101 -5.62 -9.80 3.97
CA LEU A 101 -6.42 -10.96 4.37
C LEU A 101 -6.95 -11.73 3.16
N ASP A 102 -7.41 -11.02 2.13
CA ASP A 102 -7.86 -11.64 0.88
C ASP A 102 -6.71 -12.34 0.15
N ALA A 103 -5.51 -11.75 0.17
CA ALA A 103 -4.29 -12.34 -0.38
C ALA A 103 -3.89 -13.63 0.35
N GLY A 104 -4.26 -13.79 1.63
CA GLY A 104 -4.02 -14.98 2.42
C GLY A 104 -3.09 -14.77 3.62
N LEU A 105 -2.75 -13.53 3.96
CA LEU A 105 -2.14 -13.23 5.26
C LEU A 105 -3.16 -13.53 6.37
N ASP A 106 -2.70 -14.15 7.45
CA ASP A 106 -3.53 -14.29 8.63
C ASP A 106 -3.56 -13.00 9.46
N VAL A 107 -4.60 -12.88 10.29
CA VAL A 107 -4.80 -11.76 11.20
C VAL A 107 -3.62 -11.60 12.16
N ASP A 108 -3.01 -12.70 12.59
CA ASP A 108 -1.89 -12.68 13.53
C ASP A 108 -0.65 -12.03 12.90
N THR A 109 -0.40 -12.25 11.61
CA THR A 109 0.66 -11.60 10.83
C THR A 109 0.42 -10.09 10.74
N VAL A 110 -0.82 -9.67 10.43
CA VAL A 110 -1.18 -8.24 10.35
C VAL A 110 -0.99 -7.55 11.71
N LEU A 111 -1.45 -8.19 12.78
CA LEU A 111 -1.28 -7.67 14.16
C LEU A 111 0.18 -7.66 14.59
N ALA A 112 0.99 -8.64 14.19
CA ALA A 112 2.42 -8.65 14.49
C ALA A 112 3.13 -7.46 13.83
N ILE A 113 2.66 -6.98 12.68
CA ILE A 113 3.18 -5.76 12.03
C ILE A 113 2.83 -4.52 12.85
N SER A 114 1.55 -4.28 13.21
CA SER A 114 1.16 -3.09 13.99
C SER A 114 1.62 -3.10 15.44
N ARG A 115 1.98 -4.26 15.99
CA ARG A 115 2.57 -4.38 17.33
C ARG A 115 4.09 -4.41 17.33
N GLU A 116 4.71 -4.35 16.14
CA GLU A 116 6.15 -4.44 15.95
C GLU A 116 6.75 -5.75 16.54
N GLU A 117 5.95 -6.82 16.57
CA GLU A 117 6.29 -8.13 17.09
C GLU A 117 6.99 -8.99 16.02
N HIS A 118 8.13 -8.50 15.51
CA HIS A 118 8.88 -9.14 14.42
C HIS A 118 9.19 -10.63 14.65
N THR A 119 9.25 -11.09 15.89
CA THR A 119 9.49 -12.51 16.25
C THR A 119 8.30 -13.44 15.97
N HIS A 120 7.11 -12.89 15.75
CA HIS A 120 5.90 -13.64 15.39
C HIS A 120 5.69 -13.76 13.87
N LEU A 121 6.54 -13.09 13.09
CA LEU A 121 6.53 -13.15 11.64
C LEU A 121 7.46 -14.28 11.14
N ALA A 122 7.19 -14.79 9.94
CA ALA A 122 8.18 -15.54 9.17
C ALA A 122 9.45 -14.68 8.98
N ASP A 123 10.62 -15.32 8.86
CA ASP A 123 11.89 -14.60 8.90
C ASP A 123 12.01 -13.58 7.75
N GLU A 124 11.56 -13.96 6.55
CA GLU A 124 11.48 -13.10 5.38
C GLU A 124 10.53 -11.89 5.58
N HIS A 125 9.36 -12.09 6.19
CA HIS A 125 8.42 -11.02 6.50
C HIS A 125 8.96 -10.08 7.59
N ALA A 126 9.61 -10.64 8.61
CA ALA A 126 10.30 -9.86 9.63
C ALA A 126 11.46 -9.05 9.04
N ALA A 127 12.14 -9.56 8.01
CA ALA A 127 13.21 -8.82 7.31
C ALA A 127 12.63 -7.64 6.51
N LEU A 128 11.52 -7.85 5.81
CA LEU A 128 10.78 -6.79 5.10
C LEU A 128 10.28 -5.71 6.08
N ALA A 129 9.51 -6.09 7.10
CA ALA A 129 8.91 -5.15 8.04
C ALA A 129 9.97 -4.29 8.75
N ALA A 130 11.04 -4.92 9.24
CA ALA A 130 12.13 -4.20 9.92
C ALA A 130 13.00 -3.33 8.99
N TYR A 131 13.07 -3.67 7.69
CA TYR A 131 13.69 -2.79 6.70
C TYR A 131 12.81 -1.56 6.45
N VAL A 132 11.50 -1.78 6.27
CA VAL A 132 10.53 -0.72 5.99
C VAL A 132 10.38 0.25 7.16
N GLU A 133 10.40 -0.24 8.40
CA GLU A 133 10.49 0.55 9.64
C GLU A 133 11.54 1.66 9.53
N GLN A 134 12.80 1.28 9.26
CA GLN A 134 13.90 2.25 9.14
C GLN A 134 13.87 3.04 7.83
N PHE A 135 13.29 2.48 6.77
CA PHE A 135 13.12 3.17 5.49
C PHE A 135 12.21 4.40 5.64
N VAL A 136 11.12 4.29 6.39
CA VAL A 136 10.18 5.40 6.63
C VAL A 136 10.87 6.59 7.31
N ASP A 137 11.81 6.31 8.22
CA ASP A 137 12.64 7.32 8.88
C ASP A 137 13.83 7.81 8.03
N GLY A 138 14.08 7.21 6.87
CA GLY A 138 15.24 7.50 6.02
C GLY A 138 16.57 7.07 6.65
N ALA A 139 16.54 6.08 7.54
CA ALA A 139 17.65 5.72 8.42
C ALA A 139 18.01 4.21 8.34
N VAL A 140 17.80 3.57 7.19
CA VAL A 140 18.17 2.16 6.97
C VAL A 140 19.65 1.94 7.28
N THR A 141 19.91 1.06 8.25
CA THR A 141 21.26 0.64 8.64
C THR A 141 21.75 -0.52 7.80
N ASP A 142 23.08 -0.67 7.70
CA ASP A 142 23.72 -1.84 7.05
C ASP A 142 23.18 -3.16 7.60
N ALA A 143 22.94 -3.26 8.91
CA ALA A 143 22.42 -4.47 9.53
C ALA A 143 21.00 -4.84 9.05
N ARG A 144 20.13 -3.85 8.80
CA ARG A 144 18.79 -4.11 8.23
C ARG A 144 18.87 -4.44 6.74
N TYR A 145 19.72 -3.72 6.01
CA TYR A 145 19.98 -4.03 4.60
C TYR A 145 20.53 -5.45 4.42
N ASP A 146 21.57 -5.81 5.17
CA ASP A 146 22.22 -7.12 5.09
C ASP A 146 21.25 -8.24 5.45
N ARG A 147 20.39 -8.04 6.45
CA ARG A 147 19.33 -9.00 6.78
C ARG A 147 18.30 -9.14 5.65
N LEU A 148 17.87 -8.06 5.01
CA LEU A 148 16.99 -8.17 3.85
C LEU A 148 17.67 -8.94 2.70
N ALA A 149 18.97 -8.68 2.50
CA ALA A 149 19.79 -9.31 1.47
C ALA A 149 20.07 -10.82 1.69
N THR A 150 19.74 -11.38 2.85
CA THR A 150 19.77 -12.85 3.04
C THR A 150 18.60 -13.56 2.37
N HIS A 151 17.49 -12.85 2.13
CA HIS A 151 16.27 -13.40 1.52
C HIS A 151 16.10 -12.98 0.05
N TYR A 152 16.53 -11.77 -0.30
CA TYR A 152 16.24 -11.16 -1.60
C TYR A 152 17.50 -10.74 -2.36
N ASN A 153 17.43 -10.79 -3.69
CA ASN A 153 18.50 -10.30 -4.56
C ASN A 153 18.38 -8.78 -4.81
N ASP A 154 19.42 -8.17 -5.37
CA ASP A 154 19.46 -6.71 -5.59
C ASP A 154 18.23 -6.18 -6.38
N PRO A 155 17.77 -6.81 -7.49
CA PRO A 155 16.54 -6.40 -8.17
C PRO A 155 15.31 -6.35 -7.26
N THR A 156 15.08 -7.39 -6.45
CA THR A 156 13.94 -7.43 -5.53
C THR A 156 14.10 -6.40 -4.40
N ILE A 157 15.32 -6.16 -3.89
CA ILE A 157 15.55 -5.11 -2.88
C ILE A 157 15.22 -3.71 -3.44
N VAL A 158 15.57 -3.44 -4.71
CA VAL A 158 15.12 -2.21 -5.39
C VAL A 158 13.59 -2.15 -5.46
N GLY A 159 12.94 -3.28 -5.76
CA GLY A 159 11.48 -3.42 -5.74
C GLY A 159 10.85 -3.12 -4.39
N VAL A 160 11.36 -3.70 -3.30
CA VAL A 160 10.94 -3.43 -1.90
C VAL A 160 11.06 -1.94 -1.60
N THR A 161 12.20 -1.34 -1.92
CA THR A 161 12.48 0.08 -1.66
C THR A 161 11.55 1.00 -2.45
N ALA A 162 11.29 0.67 -3.73
CA ALA A 162 10.39 1.43 -4.58
C ALA A 162 8.93 1.31 -4.12
N LEU A 163 8.49 0.11 -3.69
CA LEU A 163 7.15 -0.12 -3.15
C LEU A 163 6.95 0.65 -1.85
N ALA A 164 7.87 0.54 -0.89
CA ALA A 164 7.82 1.30 0.35
C ALA A 164 7.83 2.81 0.08
N GLY A 165 8.62 3.29 -0.88
CA GLY A 165 8.66 4.70 -1.29
C GLY A 165 7.37 5.19 -1.94
N CYS A 166 6.74 4.36 -2.77
CA CYS A 166 5.46 4.66 -3.39
C CYS A 166 4.37 4.88 -2.33
N TYR A 167 4.26 3.96 -1.37
CA TYR A 167 3.28 4.03 -0.29
C TYR A 167 3.61 5.11 0.74
N LEU A 168 4.88 5.33 1.09
CA LEU A 168 5.25 6.47 1.93
C LEU A 168 4.87 7.81 1.27
N GLY A 169 5.13 7.96 -0.03
CA GLY A 169 4.75 9.15 -0.78
C GLY A 169 3.23 9.35 -0.81
N LEU A 170 2.48 8.27 -1.04
CA LEU A 170 1.02 8.29 -1.03
C LEU A 170 0.46 8.61 0.37
N ALA A 171 0.97 7.97 1.43
CA ALA A 171 0.65 8.29 2.82
C ALA A 171 0.79 9.79 3.12
N ARG A 172 1.92 10.40 2.74
CA ARG A 172 2.14 11.84 2.95
C ARG A 172 1.17 12.71 2.16
N LEU A 173 0.81 12.29 0.95
CA LEU A 173 -0.19 12.98 0.14
C LEU A 173 -1.58 12.91 0.78
N LEU A 174 -2.01 11.73 1.21
CA LEU A 174 -3.30 11.50 1.86
C LEU A 174 -3.44 12.30 3.17
N GLN A 175 -2.41 12.24 4.02
CA GLN A 175 -2.35 13.01 5.27
C GLN A 175 -2.36 14.53 5.01
N ALA A 176 -1.59 15.00 4.03
CA ALA A 176 -1.54 16.43 3.70
C ALA A 176 -2.87 16.96 3.18
N LEU A 177 -3.67 16.11 2.54
CA LEU A 177 -4.98 16.43 1.98
C LEU A 177 -6.16 16.06 2.90
N ASP A 178 -5.90 15.47 4.07
CA ASP A 178 -6.91 14.98 5.01
C ASP A 178 -7.91 14.00 4.38
N VAL A 179 -7.42 13.11 3.50
CA VAL A 179 -8.27 12.12 2.81
C VAL A 179 -8.72 11.06 3.80
N GLU A 180 -10.04 10.91 3.92
CA GLU A 180 -10.69 9.98 4.84
C GLU A 180 -11.00 8.64 4.14
N PRO A 181 -10.87 7.49 4.83
CA PRO A 181 -11.34 6.22 4.31
C PRO A 181 -12.85 6.25 4.08
N GLU A 182 -13.34 5.43 3.16
CA GLU A 182 -14.76 5.40 2.78
C GLU A 182 -15.63 4.81 3.91
N GLN A 183 -15.02 4.00 4.77
CA GLN A 183 -15.64 3.38 5.94
C GLN A 183 -14.87 3.79 7.21
N PRO A 184 -15.44 3.60 8.42
CA PRO A 184 -14.70 3.76 9.65
C PRO A 184 -13.37 3.01 9.61
N PHE A 185 -12.32 3.64 10.15
CA PHE A 185 -11.00 3.05 10.27
C PHE A 185 -11.09 1.70 11.00
N VAL A 186 -10.39 0.68 10.49
CA VAL A 186 -10.46 -0.70 11.04
C VAL A 186 -9.73 -0.84 12.38
N GLY A 187 -8.98 0.19 12.79
CA GLY A 187 -8.14 0.15 13.98
C GLY A 187 -6.75 -0.42 13.70
N TRP A 188 -5.77 0.02 14.48
CA TRP A 188 -4.40 -0.52 14.40
C TRP A 188 -4.33 -1.94 14.99
N ASP A 189 -5.24 -2.27 15.91
CA ASP A 189 -5.41 -3.59 16.50
C ASP A 189 -6.59 -4.36 15.87
N LEU A 190 -7.11 -3.88 14.73
CA LEU A 190 -8.20 -4.49 13.97
C LEU A 190 -9.51 -4.58 14.77
N GLU A 191 -9.74 -3.65 15.71
CA GLU A 191 -10.91 -3.63 16.57
C GLU A 191 -12.25 -3.45 15.83
N ASP A 192 -12.21 -2.88 14.62
CA ASP A 192 -13.38 -2.56 13.79
C ASP A 192 -13.37 -3.30 12.42
N LEU A 193 -12.64 -4.43 12.33
CA LEU A 193 -12.53 -5.25 11.11
C LEU A 193 -13.84 -5.97 10.71
#